data_AF-A0A8H9FXU7-F1
#
_entry.id   AF-A0A8H9FXU7-F1
#
_cell.length_a   1.000
_cell.length_b   1.000
_cell.length_c   1.000
_cell.angle_alpha   90.00
_cell.angle_beta   90.00
_cell.angle_gamma   90.00
#
_symmetry.space_group_name_H-M   'P 1'
#
loop_
_entity.id
_entity.type
_entity.pdbx_description
1 polymer ?
#
loop_
_entity_poly.entity_id
_entity_poly.type
_entity_poly.pdbx_seq_one_letter_code
_entity_poly.pdbx_strand_id
1 'polypeptide(L)'
;MRGLRGSRRRELRRELRANLAEAATDVGTTRALFGIGSPKQLAYAATDTDPSRPRWSQGALWAALVFGLVIFGCMFTAIAFTAGVEASGVEGRRVHGFVFPWFGVDFAAQVEPGRSYAAGAGGVGAYFLGLPLLTFLLVAQPWRLLRRERHAPAATSDRA
;
A
#
# COMPACT_ATOMS: atom_id res chain seq x y z
N MET A 1 -2.85 -20.07 -9.80
CA MET A 1 -2.06 -20.70 -10.89
C MET A 1 -0.73 -19.96 -11.11
N ARG A 2 0.18 -20.01 -10.13
CA ARG A 2 1.54 -19.49 -10.28
C ARG A 2 2.47 -20.70 -10.43
N GLY A 3 3.30 -20.72 -11.48
CA GLY A 3 4.34 -21.75 -11.70
C GLY A 3 4.34 -22.48 -13.04
N LEU A 4 3.33 -22.32 -13.90
CA LEU A 4 3.26 -23.05 -15.17
C LEU A 4 3.69 -22.20 -16.37
N ARG A 5 4.62 -22.72 -17.18
CA ARG A 5 5.07 -22.14 -18.45
C ARG A 5 3.88 -21.84 -19.36
N GLY A 6 3.93 -20.74 -20.10
CA GLY A 6 2.80 -20.17 -20.84
C GLY A 6 2.11 -21.12 -21.84
N SER A 7 2.83 -22.07 -22.45
CA SER A 7 2.25 -23.09 -23.33
C SER A 7 1.35 -24.06 -22.57
N ARG A 8 1.83 -24.58 -21.43
CA ARG A 8 1.09 -25.50 -20.57
C ARG A 8 -0.19 -24.87 -20.00
N ARG A 9 -0.18 -23.55 -19.79
CA ARG A 9 -1.38 -22.79 -19.41
C ARG A 9 -2.39 -22.66 -20.54
N ARG A 10 -1.95 -22.61 -21.81
CA ARG A 10 -2.84 -22.59 -22.99
C ARG A 10 -3.45 -23.97 -23.22
N GLU A 11 -2.66 -25.02 -23.04
CA GLU A 11 -3.08 -26.41 -23.19
C GLU A 11 -4.13 -26.80 -22.14
N LEU A 12 -3.87 -26.54 -20.85
CA LEU A 12 -4.88 -26.75 -19.79
C LEU A 12 -6.15 -25.94 -20.03
N ARG A 13 -6.05 -24.73 -20.59
CA ARG A 13 -7.24 -23.92 -20.93
C ARG A 13 -8.03 -24.49 -22.11
N ARG A 14 -7.36 -25.16 -23.06
CA ARG A 14 -8.02 -25.84 -24.18
C ARG A 14 -8.72 -27.10 -23.69
N GLU A 15 -8.06 -27.91 -22.88
CA GLU A 15 -8.65 -29.11 -22.26
C GLU A 15 -9.85 -28.76 -21.38
N LEU A 16 -9.74 -27.74 -20.52
CA LEU A 16 -10.85 -27.30 -19.68
C LEU A 16 -12.03 -26.77 -20.51
N ARG A 17 -11.78 -26.08 -21.64
CA ARG A 17 -12.85 -25.63 -22.53
C ARG A 17 -13.52 -26.78 -23.26
N ALA A 18 -12.76 -27.77 -23.70
CA ALA A 18 -13.29 -28.97 -24.33
C ALA A 18 -14.19 -29.73 -23.35
N ASN A 19 -13.70 -30.01 -22.14
CA ASN A 19 -14.45 -30.72 -21.12
C ASN A 19 -15.70 -29.94 -20.67
N LEU A 20 -15.63 -28.60 -20.59
CA LEU A 20 -16.80 -27.78 -20.27
C LEU A 20 -17.81 -27.72 -21.43
N ALA A 21 -17.35 -27.75 -22.69
CA ALA A 21 -18.24 -27.79 -23.85
C ALA A 21 -18.97 -29.14 -23.95
N GLU A 22 -18.26 -30.23 -23.66
CA GLU A 22 -18.80 -31.58 -23.58
C GLU A 22 -19.80 -31.72 -22.41
N ALA A 23 -19.44 -31.26 -21.21
CA ALA A 23 -20.36 -31.26 -20.07
C ALA A 23 -21.58 -30.34 -20.28
N ALA A 24 -21.43 -29.25 -21.04
CA ALA A 24 -22.53 -28.35 -21.39
C ALA A 24 -23.48 -28.95 -22.43
N THR A 25 -23.00 -29.87 -23.27
CA THR A 25 -23.83 -30.61 -24.23
C THR A 25 -24.64 -31.70 -23.53
N ASP A 26 -24.07 -32.35 -22.51
CA ASP A 26 -24.77 -33.39 -21.74
C ASP A 26 -25.84 -32.85 -20.79
N VAL A 27 -25.62 -31.71 -20.13
CA VAL A 27 -26.52 -31.21 -19.07
C VAL A 27 -27.48 -30.11 -19.56
N GLY A 28 -27.34 -29.65 -20.80
CA GLY A 28 -28.12 -28.55 -21.37
C GLY A 28 -27.72 -27.22 -20.75
N THR A 29 -26.95 -26.43 -21.50
CA THR A 29 -26.41 -25.10 -21.16
C THR A 29 -27.43 -24.17 -20.52
N THR A 30 -28.71 -24.25 -20.93
CA THR A 30 -29.80 -23.43 -20.39
C THR A 30 -30.18 -23.82 -18.96
N ARG A 31 -30.22 -25.11 -18.62
CA ARG A 31 -30.56 -25.59 -17.26
C ARG A 31 -29.44 -25.29 -16.27
N ALA A 32 -28.19 -25.36 -16.75
CA ALA A 32 -27.02 -24.93 -16.00
C ALA A 32 -27.01 -23.40 -15.78
N LEU A 33 -27.32 -22.58 -16.79
CA LEU A 33 -27.33 -21.10 -16.65
C LEU A 33 -28.33 -20.61 -15.57
N PHE A 34 -29.50 -21.25 -15.49
CA PHE A 34 -30.51 -20.92 -14.47
C PHE A 34 -30.15 -21.46 -13.07
N GLY A 35 -29.22 -22.40 -12.96
CA GLY A 35 -28.77 -22.98 -11.69
C GLY A 35 -27.60 -22.25 -11.01
N ILE A 36 -26.92 -21.32 -11.70
CA ILE A 36 -25.70 -20.64 -11.19
C ILE A 36 -26.05 -19.44 -10.26
N GLY A 37 -27.33 -19.18 -10.01
CA GLY A 37 -27.77 -18.08 -9.14
C GLY A 37 -27.69 -16.72 -9.81
N SER A 38 -28.21 -15.69 -9.14
CA SER A 38 -28.44 -14.39 -9.77
C SER A 38 -27.15 -13.78 -10.35
N PRO A 39 -27.17 -13.20 -11.57
CA PRO A 39 -26.02 -12.53 -12.17
C PRO A 39 -25.40 -11.46 -11.26
N LYS A 40 -26.22 -10.84 -10.41
CA LYS A 40 -25.80 -9.84 -9.43
C LYS A 40 -24.98 -10.44 -8.29
N GLN A 41 -25.30 -11.64 -7.82
CA GLN A 41 -24.52 -12.36 -6.81
C GLN A 41 -23.19 -12.86 -7.39
N LEU A 42 -23.18 -13.32 -8.65
CA LEU A 42 -21.94 -13.72 -9.32
C LEU A 42 -21.03 -12.53 -9.63
N ALA A 43 -21.60 -11.40 -10.04
CA ALA A 43 -20.86 -10.15 -10.19
C ALA A 43 -20.27 -9.68 -8.85
N TYR A 44 -21.04 -9.79 -7.76
CA TYR A 44 -20.59 -9.45 -6.41
C TYR A 44 -19.47 -10.39 -5.92
N ALA A 45 -19.62 -11.70 -6.10
CA ALA A 45 -18.60 -12.70 -5.77
C ALA A 45 -17.32 -12.55 -6.61
N ALA A 46 -17.45 -12.14 -7.88
CA ALA A 46 -16.33 -11.82 -8.75
C ALA A 46 -15.59 -10.53 -8.32
N THR A 47 -16.30 -9.55 -7.73
CA THR A 47 -15.65 -8.36 -7.15
C THR A 47 -14.83 -8.67 -5.90
N ASP A 48 -15.27 -9.63 -5.08
CA ASP A 48 -14.62 -9.96 -3.81
C ASP A 48 -13.30 -10.74 -4.01
N THR A 49 -13.17 -11.40 -5.16
CA THR A 49 -12.06 -12.31 -5.48
C THR A 49 -11.14 -11.81 -6.59
N ASP A 50 -11.21 -10.54 -7.01
CA ASP A 50 -10.26 -10.01 -8.00
C ASP A 50 -8.99 -9.50 -7.30
N PRO A 51 -7.91 -10.31 -7.18
CA PRO A 51 -6.67 -9.87 -6.59
C PRO A 51 -6.05 -8.72 -7.39
N SER A 52 -6.51 -8.42 -8.61
CA SER A 52 -5.93 -7.44 -9.54
C SER A 52 -6.25 -5.99 -9.21
N ARG A 53 -7.22 -5.71 -8.34
CA ARG A 53 -7.59 -4.32 -8.00
C ARG A 53 -6.53 -3.65 -7.11
N PRO A 54 -6.10 -2.42 -7.45
CA PRO A 54 -5.20 -1.65 -6.59
C PRO A 54 -5.91 -1.31 -5.28
N ARG A 55 -5.24 -1.57 -4.16
CA ARG A 55 -5.81 -1.49 -2.81
C ARG A 55 -5.61 -0.10 -2.22
N TRP A 56 -6.04 0.93 -2.94
CA TRP A 56 -5.80 2.34 -2.59
C TRP A 56 -6.29 2.70 -1.19
N SER A 57 -7.48 2.24 -0.79
CA SER A 57 -8.04 2.50 0.55
C SER A 57 -7.20 1.89 1.67
N GLN A 58 -6.71 0.66 1.47
CA GLN A 58 -5.81 0.02 2.43
C GLN A 58 -4.43 0.67 2.43
N GLY A 59 -3.94 1.11 1.27
CA GLY A 59 -2.72 1.90 1.19
C GLY A 59 -2.82 3.19 1.98
N ALA A 60 -3.93 3.92 1.84
CA ALA A 60 -4.19 5.16 2.57
C ALA A 60 -4.29 4.91 4.09
N LEU A 61 -4.99 3.84 4.49
CA LEU A 61 -5.10 3.47 5.91
C LEU A 61 -3.73 3.18 6.54
N TRP A 62 -2.91 2.36 5.88
CA TRP A 62 -1.57 2.03 6.38
C TRP A 62 -0.63 3.23 6.37
N ALA A 63 -0.72 4.09 5.35
CA ALA A 63 0.05 5.32 5.30
C ALA A 63 -0.33 6.27 6.44
N ALA A 64 -1.62 6.42 6.74
CA ALA A 64 -2.09 7.23 7.87
C ALA A 64 -1.61 6.67 9.21
N LEU A 65 -1.63 5.34 9.39
CA LEU A 65 -1.09 4.70 10.59
C LEU A 65 0.42 4.95 10.75
N VAL A 66 1.20 4.78 9.68
CA VAL A 66 2.65 5.05 9.71
C VAL A 66 2.92 6.53 9.98
N PHE A 67 2.17 7.43 9.36
CA PHE A 67 2.28 8.86 9.60
C PHE A 67 2.03 9.20 11.08
N GLY A 68 0.96 8.66 11.66
CA GLY A 68 0.67 8.81 13.10
C GLY A 68 1.79 8.27 13.98
N LEU A 69 2.35 7.10 13.65
CA LEU A 69 3.47 6.52 14.39
C LEU A 69 4.74 7.38 14.31
N VAL A 70 5.05 7.95 13.14
CA VAL A 70 6.19 8.83 12.93
C VAL A 70 6.01 10.14 13.72
N ILE A 71 4.82 10.75 13.69
CA ILE A 71 4.51 11.94 14.50
C ILE A 71 4.69 11.62 15.98
N PHE A 72 4.07 10.54 16.45
CA PHE A 72 4.12 10.17 17.86
C PHE A 72 5.56 9.89 18.31
N GLY A 73 6.32 9.13 17.53
CA GLY A 73 7.73 8.87 17.80
C GLY A 73 8.57 10.14 17.83
N CYS A 74 8.39 11.04 16.85
CA CYS A 74 9.14 12.29 16.78
C CYS A 74 8.83 13.19 17.98
N MET A 75 7.55 13.30 18.35
CA MET A 75 7.11 14.08 19.51
C MET A 75 7.69 13.51 20.80
N PHE A 76 7.62 12.18 20.98
CA PHE A 76 8.21 11.51 22.13
C PHE A 76 9.72 11.72 22.22
N THR A 77 10.44 11.62 21.10
CA THR A 77 11.87 11.88 21.04
C THR A 77 12.21 13.33 21.36
N ALA A 78 11.45 14.30 20.83
CA ALA A 78 11.66 15.73 21.11
C ALA A 78 11.45 16.04 22.61
N ILE A 79 10.44 15.45 23.23
CA ILE A 79 10.19 15.58 24.68
C ILE A 79 11.35 14.98 25.46
N ALA A 80 11.77 13.75 25.14
CA ALA A 80 12.87 13.07 25.82
C ALA A 80 14.20 13.84 25.68
N PHE A 81 14.49 14.37 24.48
CA PHE A 81 15.67 15.19 24.23
C PHE A 81 15.64 16.48 25.06
N THR A 82 14.52 17.18 25.06
CA THR A 82 14.35 18.43 25.83
C THR A 82 14.51 18.18 27.33
N ALA A 83 13.90 17.11 27.86
CA ALA A 83 14.07 16.72 29.26
C ALA A 83 15.52 16.36 29.60
N GLY A 84 16.24 15.72 28.67
CA GLY A 84 17.67 15.44 28.82
C GLY A 84 18.52 16.72 28.86
N VAL A 85 18.21 17.71 28.03
CA VAL A 85 18.89 19.02 28.02
C VAL A 85 18.61 19.78 29.32
N GLU A 86 17.37 19.78 29.80
CA GLU A 86 17.00 20.38 31.08
C GLU A 86 17.75 19.75 32.25
N ALA A 87 17.79 18.41 32.30
CA ALA A 87 18.51 17.67 33.34
C ALA A 87 20.04 17.91 33.32
N SER A 88 20.59 18.34 32.18
CA SER A 88 22.02 18.67 32.06
C SER A 88 22.38 20.05 32.65
N GLY A 89 21.39 20.87 33.01
CA GLY A 89 21.60 22.21 33.59
C GLY A 89 22.10 23.25 32.58
N VAL A 90 21.97 22.98 31.27
CA VAL A 90 22.34 23.93 30.23
C VAL A 90 21.22 24.94 30.04
N GLU A 91 21.46 26.18 30.49
CA GLU A 91 20.53 27.30 30.35
C GLU A 91 21.06 28.34 29.35
N GLY A 92 20.15 29.02 28.64
CA GLY A 92 20.47 30.17 27.77
C GLY A 92 21.26 29.84 26.51
N ARG A 93 21.48 28.55 26.21
CA ARG A 93 22.14 28.09 24.98
C ARG A 93 21.26 27.09 24.23
N ARG A 94 21.25 27.20 22.91
CA ARG A 94 20.62 26.22 22.03
C ARG A 94 21.52 24.99 21.92
N VAL A 95 21.01 23.85 22.35
CA VAL A 95 21.69 22.55 22.24
C VAL A 95 21.17 21.84 21.01
N HIS A 96 22.09 21.41 20.16
CA HIS A 96 21.83 20.62 18.96
C HIS A 96 22.28 19.18 19.18
N GLY A 97 21.51 18.22 18.67
CA GLY A 97 21.83 16.82 18.85
C GLY A 97 21.12 15.91 17.86
N PHE A 98 21.78 14.80 17.57
CA PHE A 98 21.22 13.70 16.79
C PHE A 98 20.72 12.62 17.74
N VAL A 99 19.47 12.18 17.56
CA VAL A 99 18.85 11.16 18.41
C VAL A 99 18.46 9.96 17.55
N PHE A 100 18.96 8.79 17.91
CA PHE A 100 18.54 7.53 17.28
C PHE A 100 17.04 7.30 17.52
N PRO A 101 16.23 6.83 16.52
CA PRO A 101 16.61 6.34 15.19
C PRO A 101 16.54 7.39 14.05
N TRP A 102 16.52 8.68 14.37
CA TRP A 102 16.26 9.77 13.42
C TRP A 102 17.54 10.25 12.72
N PHE A 103 18.07 9.42 11.81
CA PHE A 103 19.26 9.77 11.04
C PHE A 103 19.03 11.02 10.17
N GLY A 104 19.93 12.00 10.29
CA GLY A 104 19.83 13.26 9.54
C GLY A 104 18.77 14.24 10.07
N VAL A 105 18.15 13.96 11.21
CA VAL A 105 17.29 14.92 11.92
C VAL A 105 18.10 15.63 13.00
N ASP A 106 18.18 16.96 12.90
CA ASP A 106 18.82 17.80 13.91
C ASP A 106 17.77 18.26 14.93
N PHE A 107 17.86 17.74 16.15
CA PHE A 107 17.03 18.20 17.26
C PHE A 107 17.71 19.36 17.95
N ALA A 108 17.00 20.49 18.01
CA ALA A 108 17.42 21.67 18.72
C ALA A 108 16.49 21.90 19.91
N ALA A 109 17.06 22.12 21.10
CA ALA A 109 16.34 22.55 22.27
C ALA A 109 16.99 23.82 22.83
N GLN A 110 16.18 24.80 23.19
CA GLN A 110 16.62 26.02 23.87
C GLN A 110 15.78 26.19 25.14
N VAL A 111 16.47 26.21 26.28
CA VAL A 111 15.89 26.39 27.61
C VAL A 111 16.19 27.83 28.05
N GLU A 112 15.18 28.68 28.03
CA GLU A 112 15.28 30.08 28.48
C GLU A 112 14.97 30.20 29.98
N PRO A 113 15.67 31.06 30.75
CA PRO A 113 15.32 31.30 32.14
C PRO A 113 13.92 31.94 32.20
N GLY A 114 12.92 31.21 32.71
CA GLY A 114 11.57 31.75 32.91
C GLY A 114 10.43 31.19 32.04
N ARG A 115 10.51 29.93 31.57
CA ARG A 115 9.40 29.08 31.05
C ARG A 115 9.18 29.01 29.52
N SER A 116 10.05 29.56 28.68
CA SER A 116 9.94 29.35 27.22
C SER A 116 10.85 28.23 26.74
N TYR A 117 10.24 27.19 26.14
CA TYR A 117 10.94 26.09 25.48
C TYR A 117 10.75 26.22 23.97
N ALA A 118 11.86 26.31 23.23
CA ALA A 118 11.83 26.18 21.78
C ALA A 118 12.48 24.85 21.39
N ALA A 119 11.67 23.91 20.88
CA ALA A 119 12.12 22.64 20.35
C ALA A 119 11.91 22.62 18.83
N GLY A 120 12.95 22.29 18.07
CA GLY A 120 12.92 22.19 16.62
C GLY A 120 13.50 20.86 16.16
N ALA A 121 12.94 20.28 15.10
CA ALA A 121 13.47 19.09 14.43
C ALA A 121 13.74 19.42 12.96
N GLY A 122 14.97 19.81 12.65
CA GLY A 122 15.41 20.07 11.28
C GLY A 122 15.53 18.77 10.50
N GLY A 123 15.05 18.73 9.24
CA GLY A 123 15.19 17.55 8.38
C GLY A 123 14.14 16.44 8.59
N VAL A 124 13.24 16.56 9.57
CA VAL A 124 12.20 15.55 9.85
C VAL A 124 11.17 15.38 8.73
N GLY A 125 11.06 16.36 7.83
CA GLY A 125 10.09 16.33 6.71
C GLY A 125 10.23 15.09 5.81
N ALA A 126 11.44 14.58 5.64
CA ALA A 126 11.69 13.35 4.88
C ALA A 126 11.04 12.12 5.54
N TYR A 127 10.97 12.08 6.87
CA TYR A 127 10.30 11.00 7.61
C TYR A 127 8.79 11.16 7.55
N PHE A 128 8.26 12.38 7.72
CA PHE A 128 6.83 12.65 7.67
C PHE A 128 6.20 12.38 6.31
N LEU A 129 6.92 12.63 5.22
CA LEU A 129 6.41 12.37 3.87
C LEU A 129 6.91 11.05 3.30
N GLY A 130 8.19 10.74 3.46
CA GLY A 130 8.83 9.60 2.82
C GLY A 130 8.30 8.25 3.32
N LEU A 131 8.23 8.03 4.63
CA LEU A 131 7.78 6.75 5.20
C LEU A 131 6.30 6.46 4.89
N PRO A 132 5.35 7.40 5.10
CA PRO A 132 3.96 7.18 4.72
C PRO A 132 3.77 7.02 3.22
N LEU A 133 4.45 7.81 2.39
CA LEU A 133 4.34 7.69 0.94
C LEU A 133 4.89 6.35 0.45
N LEU A 134 6.03 5.91 0.98
CA LEU A 134 6.59 4.60 0.64
C LEU A 134 5.66 3.47 1.07
N THR A 135 5.10 3.56 2.27
CA THR A 135 4.08 2.61 2.76
C THR A 135 2.86 2.58 1.85
N PHE A 136 2.35 3.76 1.48
CA PHE A 136 1.23 3.90 0.55
C PHE A 136 1.54 3.22 -0.77
N LEU A 137 2.69 3.50 -1.40
CA LEU A 137 3.07 2.92 -2.68
C LEU A 137 3.21 1.39 -2.60
N LEU A 138 3.81 0.88 -1.53
CA LEU A 138 3.98 -0.56 -1.31
C LEU A 138 2.65 -1.30 -1.16
N VAL A 139 1.68 -0.70 -0.46
CA VAL A 139 0.39 -1.32 -0.17
C VAL A 139 -0.63 -1.08 -1.29
N ALA A 140 -0.70 0.13 -1.83
CA ALA A 140 -1.61 0.48 -2.92
C ALA A 140 -1.25 -0.23 -4.23
N GLN A 141 0.04 -0.55 -4.43
CA GLN A 141 0.57 -1.24 -5.60
C GLN A 141 0.08 -0.64 -6.93
N PRO A 142 0.29 0.68 -7.17
CA PRO A 142 -0.25 1.38 -8.34
C PRO A 142 0.18 0.76 -9.68
N TRP A 143 1.36 0.13 -9.72
CA TRP A 143 1.90 -0.55 -10.90
C TRP A 143 1.05 -1.74 -11.40
N ARG A 144 0.06 -2.21 -10.61
CA ARG A 144 -0.88 -3.24 -11.07
C ARG A 144 -1.83 -2.71 -12.14
N LEU A 145 -2.12 -1.41 -12.14
CA LEU A 145 -2.88 -0.75 -13.20
C LEU A 145 -2.09 -0.75 -14.52
N LEU A 146 -0.80 -0.43 -14.49
CA LEU A 146 0.06 -0.42 -15.69
C LEU A 146 0.26 -1.81 -16.31
N ARG A 147 0.11 -2.89 -15.53
CA ARG A 147 0.17 -4.26 -16.07
C ARG A 147 -1.13 -4.69 -16.77
N ARG A 148 -2.25 -3.99 -16.54
CA ARG A 148 -3.56 -4.29 -17.14
C ARG A 148 -3.61 -3.90 -18.62
N GLU A 149 -2.97 -2.81 -19.01
CA GLU A 149 -3.01 -2.28 -20.38
C GLU A 149 -2.22 -3.14 -21.37
N ARG A 150 -1.17 -3.84 -20.92
CA ARG A 150 -0.37 -4.72 -21.80
C ARG A 150 -1.09 -6.00 -22.24
N HIS A 151 -2.31 -6.26 -21.75
CA HIS A 151 -3.13 -7.41 -22.14
C HIS A 151 -4.36 -7.02 -22.97
N ALA A 152 -4.46 -5.77 -23.44
CA ALA A 152 -5.46 -5.43 -24.45
C ALA A 152 -5.23 -6.32 -25.70
N PRO A 153 -6.20 -7.16 -26.09
CA PRO A 153 -6.04 -8.08 -27.20
C PRO A 153 -5.82 -7.28 -28.48
N ALA A 154 -4.88 -7.75 -29.31
CA ALA A 154 -4.75 -7.31 -30.69
C ALA A 154 -6.15 -7.31 -31.31
N ALA A 155 -6.62 -6.12 -31.69
CA ALA A 155 -7.80 -5.96 -32.50
C ALA A 155 -7.53 -6.71 -33.81
N THR A 156 -8.09 -7.90 -33.95
CA THR A 156 -8.28 -8.50 -35.26
C THR A 156 -9.36 -7.68 -35.95
N SER A 157 -8.92 -6.63 -36.64
CA SER A 157 -9.61 -6.22 -37.85
C SER A 157 -9.46 -7.37 -38.82
N ASP A 158 -10.56 -8.04 -39.15
CA ASP A 158 -10.63 -8.67 -40.46
C ASP A 158 -12.03 -8.49 -41.02
N ARG A 159 -12.07 -7.62 -42.03
CA ARG A 159 -13.14 -7.53 -43.01
C ARG A 159 -12.79 -8.53 -44.10
N ALA A 160 -13.71 -9.41 -44.46
CA ALA A 160 -14.04 -9.75 -45.84
C ALA A 160 -15.32 -10.59 -45.85
#